data_AF-A0A7S3MHB6-F1
#
_entry.id   AF-A0A7S3MHB6-F1
#
_cell.length_a   1.000
_cell.length_b   1.000
_cell.length_c   1.000
_cell.angle_alpha   90.00
_cell.angle_beta   90.00
_cell.angle_gamma   90.00
#
_symmetry.space_group_name_H-M   'P 1'
#
loop_
_entity.id
_entity.type
_entity.pdbx_description
1 polymer ?
#
loop_
_entity_poly.entity_id
_entity_poly.type
_entity_poly.pdbx_seq_one_letter_code
_entity_poly.pdbx_strand_id
1 'polypeptide(L)'
;AAKGLRESDLPEDTIRMLSEMLSPALTTYKEQRHTFQARIVAMVGDTLAATEAGMKESGEETSKFIADCEEAKVSKLAEVLKAVEEVAAKQEATEQEKRALATSAKAYKAAKEAVEDARESMKAHTQKLQGVSEKKDQLRVADSAYVKPLMEGVEDKVTHIEALCEVLKEFGFDVSILVALPNAFAKAPSERGSFDLMVIT
;
A
#
# COMPACT_ATOMS: atom_id res chain seq x y z
N ALA A 1 -33.90 -18.95 69.50
CA ALA A 1 -32.61 -18.39 69.95
C ALA A 1 -31.39 -19.11 69.34
N ALA A 2 -31.40 -20.42 69.11
CA ALA A 2 -30.20 -21.17 68.70
C ALA A 2 -29.71 -21.04 67.23
N LYS A 3 -30.40 -20.31 66.34
CA LYS A 3 -29.94 -20.17 64.93
C LYS A 3 -28.68 -19.32 64.81
N GLY A 4 -28.61 -18.16 65.47
CA GLY A 4 -27.42 -17.30 65.40
C GLY A 4 -26.15 -17.92 66.01
N LEU A 5 -26.30 -18.79 67.03
CA LEU A 5 -25.19 -19.57 67.58
C LEU A 5 -24.66 -20.63 66.60
N ARG A 6 -25.50 -21.14 65.68
CA ARG A 6 -25.06 -22.09 64.64
C ARG A 6 -24.31 -21.44 63.49
N GLU A 7 -24.45 -20.12 63.34
CA GLU A 7 -23.76 -19.32 62.33
C GLU A 7 -22.46 -18.70 62.88
N SER A 8 -22.11 -19.00 64.13
CA SER A 8 -20.87 -18.58 64.76
C SER A 8 -19.74 -19.60 64.55
N ASP A 9 -18.49 -19.14 64.53
CA ASP A 9 -17.28 -19.98 64.33
C ASP A 9 -16.90 -20.86 65.54
N LEU A 10 -17.86 -21.18 66.42
CA LEU A 10 -17.64 -22.02 67.58
C LEU A 10 -17.74 -23.51 67.22
N PRO A 11 -16.96 -24.40 67.89
CA PRO A 11 -17.14 -25.85 67.74
C PRO A 11 -18.58 -26.28 68.07
N GLU A 12 -19.10 -27.30 67.36
CA GLU A 12 -20.48 -27.80 67.52
C GLU A 12 -20.81 -28.18 68.97
N ASP A 13 -19.85 -28.75 69.70
CA ASP A 13 -20.01 -29.13 71.11
C ASP A 13 -20.26 -27.93 72.02
N THR A 14 -19.57 -26.82 71.77
CA THR A 14 -19.76 -25.54 72.49
C THR A 14 -21.11 -24.90 72.15
N ILE A 15 -21.56 -24.99 70.89
CA ILE A 15 -22.88 -24.50 70.46
C ILE A 15 -24.00 -25.26 71.15
N ARG A 16 -23.88 -26.60 71.23
CA ARG A 16 -24.84 -27.47 71.92
C ARG A 16 -24.89 -27.16 73.41
N MET A 17 -23.74 -27.09 74.08
CA MET A 17 -23.64 -26.75 75.50
C MET A 17 -24.26 -25.38 75.81
N LEU A 18 -23.90 -24.33 75.05
CA LEU A 18 -24.43 -22.99 75.25
C LEU A 18 -25.94 -22.93 74.97
N SER A 19 -26.43 -23.66 73.96
CA SER A 19 -27.87 -23.70 73.64
C SER A 19 -28.71 -24.35 74.75
N GLU A 20 -28.22 -25.46 75.32
CA GLU A 20 -28.89 -26.17 76.43
C GLU A 20 -28.87 -25.36 77.73
N MET A 21 -27.75 -24.69 78.03
CA MET A 21 -27.60 -23.85 79.23
C MET A 21 -28.33 -22.51 79.13
N LEU A 22 -28.57 -22.01 77.91
CA LEU A 22 -29.25 -20.74 77.67
C LEU A 22 -30.76 -20.83 77.95
N SER A 23 -31.39 -21.98 77.71
CA SER A 23 -32.83 -22.18 77.95
C SER A 23 -33.24 -21.92 79.40
N PRO A 24 -32.64 -22.56 80.43
CA PRO A 24 -32.96 -22.29 81.83
C PRO A 24 -32.51 -20.90 82.30
N ALA A 25 -31.47 -20.32 81.68
CA ALA A 25 -30.99 -18.97 82.01
C ALA A 25 -31.95 -17.86 81.55
N LEU A 26 -32.62 -18.04 80.42
CA LEU A 26 -33.58 -17.07 79.88
C LEU A 26 -34.97 -17.17 80.55
N THR A 27 -35.33 -18.32 81.11
CA THR A 27 -36.62 -18.52 81.82
C THR A 27 -36.64 -17.96 83.24
N THR A 28 -35.47 -17.68 83.83
CA THR A 28 -35.34 -16.96 85.11
C THR A 28 -35.28 -15.45 84.90
N TYR A 29 -36.02 -14.69 85.72
CA TYR A 29 -35.95 -13.23 85.75
C TYR A 29 -34.51 -12.76 85.96
N LYS A 30 -34.11 -11.66 85.31
CA LYS A 30 -32.74 -11.12 85.33
C LYS A 30 -32.20 -10.98 86.77
N GLU A 31 -33.02 -10.45 87.68
CA GLU A 31 -32.69 -10.24 89.09
C GLU A 31 -32.55 -11.52 89.91
N GLN A 32 -33.07 -12.65 89.40
CA GLN A 32 -33.05 -13.96 90.06
C GLN A 32 -32.03 -14.93 89.42
N ARG A 33 -31.32 -14.50 88.36
CA ARG A 33 -30.29 -15.33 87.73
C ARG A 33 -29.11 -15.47 88.66
N HIS A 34 -28.69 -16.71 88.89
CA HIS A 34 -27.41 -16.92 89.54
C HIS A 34 -26.25 -16.48 88.62
N THR A 35 -25.09 -16.22 89.21
CA THR A 35 -23.90 -15.68 88.52
C THR A 35 -23.49 -16.48 87.28
N PHE A 36 -23.65 -17.80 87.28
CA PHE A 36 -23.33 -18.63 86.12
C PHE A 36 -24.37 -18.50 84.99
N GLN A 37 -25.67 -18.37 85.28
CA GLN A 37 -26.70 -18.06 84.25
C GLN A 37 -26.46 -16.68 83.62
N ALA A 38 -26.09 -15.68 84.43
CA ALA A 38 -25.73 -14.36 83.93
C ALA A 38 -24.52 -14.42 82.99
N ARG A 39 -23.50 -15.24 83.34
CA ARG A 39 -22.31 -15.45 82.51
C ARG A 39 -22.60 -16.19 81.20
N ILE A 40 -23.49 -17.19 81.20
CA ILE A 40 -23.92 -17.87 79.96
C ILE A 40 -24.61 -16.90 79.00
N VAL A 41 -25.52 -16.06 79.51
CA VAL A 41 -26.21 -15.05 78.66
C VAL A 41 -25.22 -14.03 78.12
N ALA A 42 -24.24 -13.59 78.93
CA ALA A 42 -23.18 -12.69 78.47
C ALA A 42 -22.34 -13.32 77.36
N MET A 43 -21.85 -14.55 77.53
CA MET A 43 -21.07 -15.25 76.49
C MET A 43 -21.85 -15.44 75.19
N VAL A 44 -23.14 -15.79 75.27
CA VAL A 44 -23.99 -15.88 74.07
C VAL A 44 -24.17 -14.50 73.42
N GLY A 45 -24.35 -13.44 74.21
CA GLY A 45 -24.40 -12.06 73.71
C GLY A 45 -23.12 -11.66 72.97
N ASP A 46 -21.96 -11.93 73.57
CA ASP A 46 -20.66 -11.61 72.98
C ASP A 46 -20.40 -12.38 71.69
N THR A 47 -20.75 -13.68 71.65
CA THR A 47 -20.60 -14.51 70.44
C THR A 47 -21.51 -14.07 69.30
N LEU A 48 -22.76 -13.71 69.59
CA LEU A 48 -23.67 -13.16 68.58
C LEU A 48 -23.21 -11.78 68.08
N ALA A 49 -22.70 -10.92 68.97
CA ALA A 49 -22.16 -9.62 68.60
C ALA A 49 -20.90 -9.75 67.73
N ALA A 50 -20.02 -10.70 68.04
CA ALA A 50 -18.85 -11.01 67.21
C ALA A 50 -19.24 -11.54 65.83
N THR A 51 -20.24 -12.43 65.75
CA THR A 51 -20.75 -12.96 64.48
C THR A 51 -21.40 -11.86 63.63
N GLU A 52 -22.19 -10.97 64.24
CA GLU A 52 -22.78 -9.81 63.56
C GLU A 52 -21.70 -8.85 63.03
N ALA A 53 -20.64 -8.61 63.81
CA ALA A 53 -19.52 -7.78 63.38
C ALA A 53 -18.79 -8.40 62.18
N GLY A 54 -18.51 -9.71 62.20
CA GLY A 54 -17.87 -10.40 61.08
C GLY A 54 -18.72 -10.40 59.81
N MET A 55 -20.05 -10.57 59.93
CA MET A 55 -20.95 -10.47 58.78
C MET A 55 -20.98 -9.05 58.18
N LYS A 56 -20.94 -8.01 59.03
CA LYS A 56 -20.85 -6.62 58.57
C LYS A 56 -19.54 -6.35 57.86
N GLU A 57 -18.41 -6.77 58.44
CA GLU A 57 -17.08 -6.64 57.83
C GLU A 57 -17.01 -7.35 56.48
N SER A 58 -17.47 -8.60 56.41
CA SER A 58 -17.52 -9.35 55.15
C SER A 58 -18.43 -8.69 54.10
N GLY A 59 -19.55 -8.12 54.52
CA GLY A 59 -20.45 -7.35 53.66
C GLY A 59 -19.79 -6.09 53.10
N GLU A 60 -19.06 -5.35 53.94
CA GLU A 60 -18.30 -4.17 53.55
C GLU A 60 -17.14 -4.50 52.59
N GLU A 61 -16.39 -5.58 52.86
CA GLU A 61 -15.33 -6.07 51.98
C GLU A 61 -15.89 -6.49 50.62
N THR A 62 -16.98 -7.26 50.61
CA THR A 62 -17.63 -7.70 49.37
C THR A 62 -18.16 -6.50 48.58
N SER A 63 -18.75 -5.51 49.26
CA SER A 63 -19.22 -4.28 48.63
C SER A 63 -18.08 -3.47 48.01
N LYS A 64 -16.92 -3.37 48.68
CA LYS A 64 -15.73 -2.72 48.12
C LYS A 64 -15.20 -3.47 46.92
N PHE A 65 -15.09 -4.79 47.01
CA PHE A 65 -14.63 -5.64 45.90
C PHE A 65 -15.52 -5.51 44.66
N ILE A 66 -16.85 -5.44 44.84
CA ILE A 66 -17.80 -5.21 43.75
C ILE A 66 -17.55 -3.84 43.10
N ALA A 67 -17.41 -2.77 43.91
CA ALA A 67 -17.15 -1.43 43.40
C ALA A 67 -15.84 -1.36 42.57
N ASP A 68 -14.76 -1.95 43.09
CA ASP A 68 -13.47 -2.02 42.40
C ASP A 68 -13.58 -2.81 41.08
N CYS A 69 -14.33 -3.92 41.08
CA CYS A 69 -14.58 -4.72 39.89
C CYS A 69 -15.40 -3.96 38.83
N GLU A 70 -16.40 -3.19 39.25
CA GLU A 70 -17.19 -2.35 38.34
C GLU A 70 -16.35 -1.24 37.72
N GLU A 71 -15.51 -0.57 38.51
CA GLU A 71 -14.58 0.45 38.01
C GLU A 71 -13.59 -0.14 37.01
N ALA A 72 -12.98 -1.28 37.34
CA ALA A 72 -12.07 -2.00 36.45
C ALA A 72 -12.76 -2.40 35.14
N LYS A 73 -14.00 -2.89 35.21
CA LYS A 73 -14.81 -3.25 34.03
C LYS A 73 -15.06 -2.04 33.14
N VAL A 74 -15.48 -0.90 33.71
CA VAL A 74 -15.73 0.33 32.96
C VAL A 74 -14.45 0.80 32.24
N SER A 75 -13.33 0.84 32.96
CA SER A 75 -12.03 1.23 32.40
C SER A 75 -11.61 0.31 31.25
N LYS A 76 -11.72 -1.01 31.43
CA LYS A 76 -11.35 -2.00 30.40
C LYS A 76 -12.28 -1.94 29.19
N LEU A 77 -13.58 -1.73 29.38
CA LEU A 77 -14.51 -1.55 28.26
C LEU A 77 -14.18 -0.28 27.46
N ALA A 78 -13.79 0.81 28.12
CA ALA A 78 -13.36 2.03 27.44
C ALA A 78 -12.07 1.82 26.63
N GLU A 79 -11.09 1.07 27.17
CA GLU A 79 -9.88 0.69 26.44
C GLU A 79 -10.19 -0.19 25.21
N VAL A 80 -11.09 -1.17 25.36
CA VAL A 80 -11.50 -2.05 24.25
C VAL A 80 -12.19 -1.25 23.15
N LEU A 81 -13.11 -0.33 23.48
CA LEU A 81 -13.77 0.52 22.49
C LEU A 81 -12.76 1.36 21.70
N LYS A 82 -11.80 2.00 22.39
CA LYS A 82 -10.72 2.75 21.72
C LYS A 82 -9.89 1.86 20.81
N ALA A 83 -9.52 0.66 21.26
CA ALA A 83 -8.75 -0.28 20.45
C ALA A 83 -9.53 -0.75 19.21
N VAL A 84 -10.84 -0.97 19.33
CA VAL A 84 -11.72 -1.32 18.20
C VAL A 84 -11.78 -0.19 17.18
N GLU A 85 -11.97 1.05 17.63
CA GLU A 85 -11.96 2.23 16.76
C GLU A 85 -10.62 2.41 16.04
N GLU A 86 -9.49 2.26 16.75
CA GLU A 86 -8.15 2.33 16.16
C GLU A 86 -7.92 1.23 15.12
N VAL A 87 -8.36 0.00 15.38
CA VAL A 87 -8.22 -1.12 14.44
C VAL A 87 -9.05 -0.85 13.20
N ALA A 88 -10.30 -0.39 13.34
CA ALA A 88 -11.15 -0.05 12.21
C ALA A 88 -10.53 1.06 11.35
N ALA A 89 -10.03 2.14 11.97
CA ALA A 89 -9.36 3.23 11.27
C ALA A 89 -8.10 2.77 10.53
N LYS A 90 -7.26 1.93 11.17
CA LYS A 90 -6.05 1.36 10.54
C LYS A 90 -6.39 0.42 9.38
N GLN A 91 -7.46 -0.36 9.48
CA GLN A 91 -7.93 -1.23 8.40
C GLN A 91 -8.38 -0.41 7.20
N GLU A 92 -9.18 0.64 7.43
CA GLU A 92 -9.63 1.53 6.35
C GLU A 92 -8.45 2.22 5.65
N ALA A 93 -7.52 2.80 6.42
CA ALA A 93 -6.32 3.43 5.87
C ALA A 93 -5.47 2.44 5.05
N THR A 94 -5.31 1.21 5.54
CA THR A 94 -4.57 0.16 4.84
C THR A 94 -5.22 -0.21 3.51
N GLU A 95 -6.56 -0.33 3.46
CA GLU A 95 -7.26 -0.64 2.22
C GLU A 95 -7.22 0.52 1.21
N GLN A 96 -7.26 1.77 1.67
CA GLN A 96 -7.06 2.95 0.82
C GLN A 96 -5.66 2.95 0.21
N GLU A 97 -4.61 2.74 1.02
CA GLU A 97 -3.22 2.68 0.55
C GLU A 97 -2.98 1.52 -0.43
N LYS A 98 -3.57 0.34 -0.19
CA LYS A 98 -3.50 -0.78 -1.15
C LYS A 98 -4.09 -0.42 -2.50
N ARG A 99 -5.23 0.28 -2.53
CA ARG A 99 -5.88 0.73 -3.78
C ARG A 99 -5.03 1.78 -4.50
N ALA A 100 -4.46 2.72 -3.74
CA ALA A 100 -3.55 3.72 -4.28
C ALA A 100 -2.30 3.07 -4.89
N LEU A 101 -1.68 2.13 -4.17
CA LEU A 101 -0.53 1.38 -4.66
C LEU A 101 -0.84 0.57 -5.92
N ALA A 102 -1.99 -0.12 -5.96
CA ALA A 102 -2.42 -0.87 -7.14
C ALA A 102 -2.62 0.03 -8.36
N THR A 103 -3.16 1.24 -8.16
CA THR A 103 -3.35 2.24 -9.22
C THR A 103 -2.00 2.75 -9.73
N SER A 104 -1.10 3.13 -8.81
CA SER A 104 0.25 3.58 -9.13
C SER A 104 1.07 2.50 -9.85
N ALA A 105 0.96 1.24 -9.42
CA ALA A 105 1.66 0.12 -10.06
C ALA A 105 1.18 -0.12 -11.50
N LYS A 106 -0.13 -0.01 -11.76
CA LYS A 106 -0.68 -0.09 -13.12
C LYS A 106 -0.19 1.06 -13.99
N ALA A 107 -0.22 2.29 -13.47
CA ALA A 107 0.26 3.47 -14.19
C ALA A 107 1.75 3.36 -14.51
N TYR A 108 2.56 2.90 -13.55
CA TYR A 108 3.99 2.67 -13.75
C TYR A 108 4.25 1.62 -14.84
N LYS A 109 3.51 0.50 -14.83
CA LYS A 109 3.65 -0.54 -15.84
C LYS A 109 3.32 -0.01 -17.24
N ALA A 110 2.21 0.71 -17.39
CA ALA A 110 1.82 1.32 -18.66
C ALA A 110 2.85 2.36 -19.14
N ALA A 111 3.38 3.20 -18.25
CA ALA A 111 4.41 4.17 -18.58
C ALA A 111 5.72 3.48 -19.02
N LYS A 112 6.10 2.38 -18.36
CA LYS A 112 7.28 1.60 -18.73
C LYS A 112 7.13 0.98 -20.12
N GLU A 113 5.98 0.38 -20.42
CA GLU A 113 5.67 -0.17 -21.75
C GLU A 113 5.74 0.93 -22.82
N ALA A 114 5.10 2.08 -22.59
CA ALA A 114 5.14 3.21 -23.52
C ALA A 114 6.56 3.75 -23.76
N VAL A 115 7.42 3.76 -22.74
CA VAL A 115 8.83 4.18 -22.88
C VAL A 115 9.63 3.18 -23.72
N GLU A 116 9.40 1.89 -23.55
CA GLU A 116 10.08 0.87 -24.36
C GLU A 116 9.62 0.94 -25.82
N ASP A 117 8.31 1.06 -26.09
CA ASP A 117 7.77 1.24 -27.44
C ASP A 117 8.35 2.49 -28.12
N ALA A 118 8.40 3.62 -27.38
CA ALA A 118 8.98 4.85 -27.88
C ALA A 118 10.48 4.72 -28.17
N ARG A 119 11.23 3.96 -27.35
CA ARG A 119 12.65 3.68 -27.58
C ARG A 119 12.88 2.81 -28.82
N GLU A 120 12.07 1.79 -29.03
CA GLU A 120 12.14 0.95 -30.23
C GLU A 120 11.82 1.75 -31.49
N SER A 121 10.75 2.54 -31.45
CA SER A 121 10.38 3.46 -32.52
C SER A 121 11.49 4.46 -32.83
N MET A 122 12.07 5.08 -31.79
CA MET A 122 13.20 6.00 -31.95
C MET A 122 14.39 5.32 -32.63
N LYS A 123 14.79 4.11 -32.21
CA LYS A 123 15.88 3.36 -32.85
C LYS A 123 15.60 3.09 -34.33
N ALA A 124 14.39 2.64 -34.66
CA ALA A 124 14.00 2.38 -36.04
C ALA A 124 14.02 3.66 -36.90
N HIS A 125 13.54 4.78 -36.35
CA HIS A 125 13.59 6.07 -37.02
C HIS A 125 15.01 6.60 -37.19
N THR A 126 15.88 6.46 -36.19
CA THR A 126 17.28 6.86 -36.29
C THR A 126 18.00 6.06 -37.38
N GLN A 127 17.80 4.74 -37.46
CA GLN A 127 18.36 3.91 -38.53
C GLN A 127 17.88 4.35 -39.92
N LYS A 128 16.57 4.60 -40.06
CA LYS A 128 16.00 5.11 -41.33
C LYS A 128 16.58 6.47 -41.70
N LEU A 129 16.69 7.38 -40.72
CA LEU A 129 17.24 8.72 -40.93
C LEU A 129 18.70 8.66 -41.36
N GLN A 130 19.50 7.78 -40.75
CA GLN A 130 20.89 7.56 -41.14
C GLN A 130 20.99 7.08 -42.59
N GLY A 131 20.22 6.06 -42.98
CA GLY A 131 20.22 5.57 -44.37
C GLY A 131 19.74 6.63 -45.37
N VAL A 132 18.76 7.47 -45.02
CA VAL A 132 18.32 8.59 -45.86
C VAL A 132 19.40 9.68 -45.93
N SER A 133 20.12 9.94 -44.84
CA SER A 133 21.22 10.91 -44.82
C SER A 133 22.37 10.45 -45.71
N GLU A 134 22.77 9.19 -45.61
CA GLU A 134 23.82 8.59 -46.45
C GLU A 134 23.45 8.69 -47.94
N LYS A 135 22.19 8.37 -48.28
CA LYS A 135 21.65 8.53 -49.64
C LYS A 135 21.68 9.99 -50.12
N LYS A 136 21.31 10.93 -49.26
CA LYS A 136 21.37 12.37 -49.57
C LYS A 136 22.82 12.80 -49.83
N ASP A 137 23.76 12.34 -49.01
CA ASP A 137 25.17 12.69 -49.16
C ASP A 137 25.77 12.09 -50.45
N GLN A 138 25.42 10.85 -50.79
CA GLN A 138 25.78 10.22 -52.07
C GLN A 138 25.25 11.02 -53.28
N LEU A 139 23.99 11.46 -53.27
CA LEU A 139 23.43 12.31 -54.32
C LEU A 139 24.14 13.66 -54.39
N ARG A 140 24.46 14.27 -53.24
CA ARG A 140 25.18 15.55 -53.19
C ARG A 140 26.60 15.42 -53.75
N VAL A 141 27.29 14.30 -53.47
CA VAL A 141 28.59 14.00 -54.06
C VAL A 141 28.44 13.83 -55.57
N ALA A 142 27.45 13.05 -56.03
CA ALA A 142 27.21 12.82 -57.45
C ALA A 142 26.91 14.12 -58.23
N ASP A 143 26.11 15.02 -57.64
CA ASP A 143 25.87 16.36 -58.18
C ASP A 143 27.19 17.14 -58.33
N SER A 144 28.00 17.18 -57.26
CA SER A 144 29.26 17.94 -57.29
C SER A 144 30.36 17.34 -58.16
N ALA A 145 30.45 16.01 -58.25
CA ALA A 145 31.54 15.29 -58.88
C ALA A 145 31.26 14.95 -60.35
N TYR A 146 29.98 14.77 -60.72
CA TYR A 146 29.62 14.37 -62.09
C TYR A 146 28.76 15.43 -62.77
N VAL A 147 27.67 15.91 -62.15
CA VAL A 147 26.73 16.83 -62.79
C VAL A 147 27.38 18.19 -63.08
N LYS A 148 28.00 18.83 -62.08
CA LYS A 148 28.63 20.15 -62.26
C LYS A 148 29.77 20.14 -63.29
N PRO A 149 30.73 19.19 -63.27
CA PRO A 149 31.77 19.15 -64.28
C PRO A 149 31.21 18.85 -65.69
N LEU A 150 30.19 18.00 -65.81
CA LEU A 150 29.52 17.75 -67.09
C LEU A 150 28.72 18.97 -67.62
N MET A 151 28.31 19.88 -66.73
CA MET A 151 27.74 21.18 -67.12
C MET A 151 28.80 22.17 -67.60
N GLU A 152 29.97 22.20 -66.97
CA GLU A 152 31.08 23.10 -67.31
C GLU A 152 31.88 22.65 -68.55
N GLY A 153 31.85 21.36 -68.88
CA GLY A 153 32.42 20.80 -70.11
C GLY A 153 33.82 20.21 -69.93
N VAL A 154 33.89 19.02 -69.33
CA VAL A 154 35.14 18.24 -69.14
C VAL A 154 35.53 17.46 -70.41
N GLU A 155 36.80 17.10 -70.58
CA GLU A 155 37.30 16.30 -71.71
C GLU A 155 36.88 14.80 -71.62
N ASP A 156 36.85 14.22 -70.42
CA ASP A 156 36.47 12.82 -70.16
C ASP A 156 34.97 12.65 -69.86
N LYS A 157 34.12 13.08 -70.81
CA LYS A 157 32.65 13.09 -70.65
C LYS A 157 32.05 11.70 -70.51
N VAL A 158 32.55 10.73 -71.26
CA VAL A 158 31.97 9.38 -71.36
C VAL A 158 32.03 8.68 -70.00
N THR A 159 33.21 8.70 -69.36
CA THR A 159 33.43 8.07 -68.06
C THR A 159 32.57 8.71 -66.94
N HIS A 160 32.43 10.04 -66.96
CA HIS A 160 31.60 10.75 -65.98
C HIS A 160 30.09 10.53 -66.20
N ILE A 161 29.63 10.40 -67.45
CA ILE A 161 28.24 10.09 -67.78
C ILE A 161 27.89 8.66 -67.36
N GLU A 162 28.78 7.69 -67.61
CA GLU A 162 28.59 6.30 -67.20
C GLU A 162 28.51 6.18 -65.67
N ALA A 163 29.45 6.79 -64.95
CA ALA A 163 29.44 6.83 -63.48
C ALA A 163 28.18 7.50 -62.91
N LEU A 164 27.72 8.61 -63.50
CA LEU A 164 26.47 9.27 -63.11
C LEU A 164 25.25 8.37 -63.36
N CYS A 165 25.20 7.68 -64.50
CA CYS A 165 24.11 6.76 -64.83
C CYS A 165 24.07 5.56 -63.88
N GLU A 166 25.22 5.06 -63.42
CA GLU A 166 25.28 3.99 -62.41
C GLU A 166 24.71 4.45 -61.06
N VAL A 167 25.11 5.63 -60.59
CA VAL A 167 24.56 6.20 -59.34
C VAL A 167 23.05 6.44 -59.48
N LEU A 168 22.58 7.05 -60.56
CA LEU A 168 21.14 7.32 -60.74
C LEU A 168 20.30 6.04 -60.89
N LYS A 169 20.87 4.96 -61.45
CA LYS A 169 20.25 3.62 -61.47
C LYS A 169 20.09 3.05 -60.07
N GLU A 170 21.10 3.18 -59.21
CA GLU A 170 21.06 2.71 -57.82
C GLU A 170 19.97 3.43 -57.01
N PHE A 171 19.68 4.69 -57.33
CA PHE A 171 18.60 5.47 -56.73
C PHE A 171 17.22 5.26 -57.35
N GLY A 172 17.12 4.48 -58.43
CA GLY A 172 15.84 4.14 -59.07
C GLY A 172 15.25 5.28 -59.89
N PHE A 173 16.06 6.16 -60.47
CA PHE A 173 15.58 7.17 -61.41
C PHE A 173 14.95 6.52 -62.65
N ASP A 174 13.98 7.22 -63.25
CA ASP A 174 13.22 6.72 -64.40
C ASP A 174 14.14 6.36 -65.57
N VAL A 175 13.85 5.24 -66.22
CA VAL A 175 14.65 4.71 -67.35
C VAL A 175 14.71 5.71 -68.50
N SER A 176 13.67 6.51 -68.71
CA SER A 176 13.66 7.57 -69.73
C SER A 176 14.70 8.65 -69.45
N ILE A 177 14.92 9.01 -68.18
CA ILE A 177 15.95 9.98 -67.76
C ILE A 177 17.34 9.37 -67.97
N LEU A 178 17.53 8.11 -67.56
CA LEU A 178 18.82 7.40 -67.73
C LEU A 178 19.23 7.22 -69.19
N VAL A 179 18.27 7.11 -70.11
CA VAL A 179 18.53 7.02 -71.57
C VAL A 179 18.74 8.40 -72.20
N ALA A 180 18.10 9.45 -71.67
CA ALA A 180 18.22 10.81 -72.20
C ALA A 180 19.50 11.53 -71.73
N LEU A 181 19.98 11.25 -70.51
CA LEU A 181 21.16 11.91 -69.91
C LEU A 181 22.44 11.83 -70.77
N PRO A 182 22.83 10.66 -71.33
CA PRO A 182 24.01 10.59 -72.20
C PRO A 182 23.90 11.47 -73.44
N ASN A 183 22.71 11.55 -74.04
CA ASN A 183 22.47 12.38 -75.22
C ASN A 183 22.49 13.88 -74.90
N ALA A 184 22.00 14.27 -73.72
CA ALA A 184 22.00 15.65 -73.26
C ALA A 184 23.41 16.15 -72.93
N PHE A 185 24.24 15.32 -72.27
CA PHE A 185 25.62 15.66 -71.91
C PHE A 185 26.63 15.49 -73.06
N ALA A 186 26.31 14.70 -74.10
CA ALA A 186 27.13 14.59 -75.31
C ALA A 186 27.17 15.89 -76.14
N LYS A 187 26.08 16.68 -76.12
CA LYS A 187 26.00 17.99 -76.79
C LYS A 187 26.87 19.03 -76.08
N ALA A 188 27.45 19.96 -76.85
CA ALA A 188 28.13 21.12 -76.27
C ALA A 188 27.14 21.93 -75.40
N PRO A 189 27.57 22.59 -74.31
CA PRO A 189 26.68 23.37 -73.46
C PRO A 189 25.83 24.40 -74.23
N SER A 190 26.39 24.99 -75.30
CA SER A 190 25.71 25.95 -76.19
C SER A 190 24.71 25.33 -77.18
N GLU A 191 24.71 24.00 -77.35
CA GLU A 191 23.87 23.26 -78.31
C GLU A 191 22.74 22.46 -77.62
N ARG A 192 22.61 22.57 -76.28
CA ARG A 192 21.57 21.90 -75.50
C ARG A 192 20.23 22.61 -75.71
N GLY A 193 19.22 21.85 -76.16
CA GLY A 193 17.84 22.33 -76.31
C GLY A 193 17.10 22.39 -74.98
N SER A 194 15.85 22.88 -75.00
CA SER A 194 15.01 22.98 -73.80
C SER A 194 14.80 21.63 -73.08
N PHE A 195 14.68 20.55 -73.85
CA PHE A 195 14.56 19.19 -73.30
C PHE A 195 15.86 18.69 -72.67
N ASP A 196 17.02 18.98 -73.27
CA ASP A 196 18.32 18.60 -72.71
C ASP A 196 18.57 19.34 -71.38
N LEU A 197 18.15 20.60 -71.27
CA LEU A 197 18.21 21.36 -70.01
C LEU A 197 17.25 20.77 -68.97
N MET A 198 16.02 20.42 -69.35
CA MET A 198 15.03 19.81 -68.45
C MET A 198 15.45 18.43 -67.91
N VAL A 199 16.28 17.69 -68.63
CA VAL A 199 16.81 16.39 -68.17
C VAL A 199 17.98 16.56 -67.18
N ILE A 200 18.66 17.71 -67.20
CA ILE A 200 19.85 18.00 -66.39
C ILE A 200 19.49 18.72 -65.08
N THR A 201 18.45 19.56 -65.07
CA THR A 201 17.96 20.34 -63.92
C THR A 201 16.78 19.70 -63.22
#